data_AF-J9W6Y1-F1
#
_entry.id   AF-J9W6Y1-F1
#
_cell.length_a   1.000
_cell.length_b   1.000
_cell.length_c   1.000
_cell.angle_alpha   90.00
_cell.angle_beta   90.00
_cell.angle_gamma   90.00
#
_symmetry.space_group_name_H-M   'P 1'
#
loop_
_entity.id
_entity.type
_entity.pdbx_description
1 polymer ?
#
loop_
_entity_poly.entity_id
_entity_poly.type
_entity_poly.pdbx_seq_one_letter_code
_entity_poly.pdbx_strand_id
1 'polypeptide(L)'
;MGLFKSKEEKEQKREQKVKRFLAQHGLDDLNPKSYQLVKNIMSQNGLIDVLAYNLGARIHGSDAENMIINNLQTIVEQNWLMIKQNDTLQKQNNELLKATNKKTAK
;
A
#
# COMPACT_ATOMS: atom_id res chain seq x y z
N MET A 1 -19.64 5.09 30.91
CA MET A 1 -18.19 5.35 30.65
C MET A 1 -17.69 4.29 29.70
N GLY A 2 -16.93 4.67 28.67
CA GLY A 2 -16.34 3.72 27.70
C GLY A 2 -16.32 4.20 26.24
N LEU A 3 -16.18 5.50 26.00
CA LEU A 3 -16.19 6.10 24.65
C LEU A 3 -14.81 6.10 23.96
N PHE A 4 -13.76 5.60 24.62
CA PHE A 4 -12.41 5.60 24.08
C PHE A 4 -11.83 4.17 24.05
N LYS A 5 -11.54 3.67 22.84
CA LYS A 5 -10.80 2.42 22.63
C LYS A 5 -9.39 2.52 23.20
N SER A 6 -8.87 1.42 23.75
CA SER A 6 -7.49 1.35 24.25
C SER A 6 -6.49 1.60 23.10
N LYS A 7 -5.27 2.05 23.42
CA LYS A 7 -4.22 2.28 22.42
C LYS A 7 -3.93 1.02 21.62
N GLU A 8 -3.87 -0.11 22.31
CA GLU A 8 -3.62 -1.44 21.74
C GLU A 8 -4.72 -1.85 20.74
N GLU A 9 -5.99 -1.60 21.07
CA GLU A 9 -7.11 -1.92 20.18
C GLU A 9 -7.13 -1.04 18.92
N LYS A 10 -6.66 0.22 19.04
CA LYS A 10 -6.49 1.13 17.89
C LYS A 10 -5.36 0.66 16.98
N GLU A 11 -4.25 0.22 17.56
CA GLU A 11 -3.09 -0.26 16.81
C GLU A 11 -3.40 -1.55 16.05
N GLN A 12 -4.06 -2.52 16.70
CA GLN A 12 -4.52 -3.75 16.03
C GLN A 12 -5.47 -3.46 14.87
N LYS A 13 -6.43 -2.53 15.03
CA LYS A 13 -7.34 -2.13 13.94
C LYS A 13 -6.60 -1.49 12.78
N ARG A 14 -5.56 -0.69 13.07
CA ARG A 14 -4.72 -0.08 12.05
C ARG A 14 -3.93 -1.13 11.28
N GLU A 15 -3.32 -2.09 11.98
CA GLU A 15 -2.61 -3.19 11.34
C GLU A 15 -3.53 -4.06 10.47
N GLN A 16 -4.75 -4.35 10.92
CA GLN A 16 -5.73 -5.06 10.11
C GLN A 16 -6.12 -4.29 8.84
N LYS A 17 -6.30 -2.96 8.94
CA LYS A 17 -6.58 -2.12 7.76
C LYS A 17 -5.43 -2.17 6.76
N VAL A 18 -4.17 -2.08 7.23
CA VAL A 18 -2.98 -2.20 6.38
C VAL A 18 -2.94 -3.57 5.70
N LYS A 19 -3.12 -4.66 6.45
CA LYS A 19 -3.14 -6.02 5.87
C LYS A 19 -4.21 -6.18 4.79
N ARG A 20 -5.44 -5.70 5.06
CA ARG A 20 -6.55 -5.76 4.09
C ARG A 20 -6.24 -4.97 2.82
N PHE A 21 -5.72 -3.76 2.98
CA PHE A 21 -5.33 -2.91 1.86
C PHE A 21 -4.27 -3.60 0.99
N LEU A 22 -3.19 -4.09 1.61
CA LEU A 22 -2.15 -4.80 0.88
C LEU A 22 -2.71 -5.97 0.08
N ALA A 23 -3.58 -6.79 0.68
CA ALA A 23 -4.24 -7.89 -0.02
C ALA A 23 -5.13 -7.42 -1.19
N GLN A 24 -5.90 -6.33 -1.01
CA GLN A 24 -6.77 -5.79 -2.06
C GLN A 24 -5.99 -5.27 -3.28
N HIS A 25 -4.78 -4.75 -3.06
CA HIS A 25 -3.92 -4.24 -4.13
C HIS A 25 -2.85 -5.25 -4.60
N GLY A 26 -2.95 -6.53 -4.17
CA GLY A 26 -2.01 -7.59 -4.58
C GLY A 26 -0.58 -7.39 -4.08
N LEU A 27 -0.42 -6.69 -2.96
CA LEU A 27 0.85 -6.31 -2.31
C LEU A 27 1.17 -7.20 -1.08
N ASP A 28 0.48 -8.33 -0.92
CA ASP A 28 0.59 -9.25 0.21
C ASP A 28 1.85 -10.13 0.17
N ASP A 29 2.46 -10.28 -1.01
CA ASP A 29 3.66 -11.09 -1.24
C ASP A 29 4.94 -10.24 -1.41
N LEU A 30 4.88 -8.93 -1.12
CA LEU A 30 6.03 -8.04 -1.27
C LEU A 30 7.22 -8.53 -0.43
N ASN A 31 8.44 -8.29 -0.91
CA ASN A 31 9.61 -8.56 -0.10
C ASN A 31 9.58 -7.74 1.21
N PRO A 32 10.24 -8.19 2.30
CA PRO A 32 10.12 -7.56 3.61
C PRO A 32 10.47 -6.06 3.65
N LYS A 33 11.43 -5.61 2.84
CA LYS A 33 11.80 -4.19 2.77
C LYS A 33 10.71 -3.37 2.08
N SER A 34 10.23 -3.85 0.93
CA SER A 34 9.10 -3.22 0.21
C SER A 34 7.85 -3.19 1.07
N TYR A 35 7.53 -4.29 1.76
CA TYR A 35 6.41 -4.36 2.70
C TYR A 35 6.49 -3.29 3.78
N GLN A 36 7.66 -3.14 4.42
CA GLN A 36 7.84 -2.15 5.48
C GLN A 36 7.72 -0.71 4.95
N LEU A 37 8.21 -0.44 3.73
CA LEU A 37 8.04 0.87 3.09
C LEU A 37 6.56 1.18 2.83
N VAL A 38 5.79 0.23 2.30
CA VAL A 38 4.34 0.43 2.09
C VAL A 38 3.63 0.64 3.43
N LYS A 39 3.94 -0.16 4.45
CA LYS A 39 3.40 0.01 5.81
C LYS A 39 3.71 1.42 6.36
N ASN A 40 4.92 1.92 6.16
CA ASN A 40 5.32 3.26 6.58
C ASN A 40 4.57 4.34 5.82
N ILE A 41 4.42 4.25 4.50
CA ILE A 41 3.67 5.22 3.67
C ILE A 41 2.21 5.31 4.13
N MET A 42 1.56 4.16 4.33
CA MET A 42 0.18 4.09 4.84
C MET A 42 0.05 4.70 6.24
N SER A 43 1.11 4.59 7.05
CA SER A 43 1.10 5.00 8.45
C SER A 43 1.48 6.47 8.66
N GLN A 44 2.52 6.95 8.00
CA GLN A 44 3.12 8.27 8.24
C GLN A 44 2.38 9.39 7.51
N ASN A 45 1.83 9.12 6.34
CA ASN A 45 1.21 10.17 5.52
C ASN A 45 -0.30 10.29 5.73
N GLY A 46 -0.85 9.62 6.75
CA GLY A 46 -2.29 9.61 6.99
C GLY A 46 -3.08 9.15 5.78
N LEU A 47 -2.50 8.33 4.89
CA LEU A 47 -3.13 7.99 3.61
C LEU A 47 -4.50 7.32 3.81
N ILE A 48 -4.64 6.53 4.88
CA ILE A 48 -5.93 5.94 5.31
C ILE A 48 -6.93 7.05 5.70
N ASP A 49 -6.46 8.10 6.36
CA ASP A 49 -7.28 9.23 6.79
C ASP A 49 -7.62 10.15 5.61
N VAL A 50 -6.70 10.32 4.65
CA VAL A 50 -6.94 11.00 3.36
C VAL A 50 -7.94 10.24 2.51
N LEU A 51 -7.84 8.91 2.41
CA LEU A 51 -8.84 8.08 1.73
C LEU A 51 -10.21 8.17 2.41
N ALA A 52 -10.25 8.23 3.74
CA ALA A 52 -11.49 8.43 4.49
C ALA A 52 -12.06 9.86 4.29
N TYR A 53 -11.21 10.88 4.27
CA TYR A 53 -11.58 12.27 3.99
C TYR A 53 -12.14 12.44 2.57
N ASN A 54 -11.50 11.81 1.57
CA ASN A 54 -11.94 11.81 0.18
C ASN A 54 -13.36 11.24 0.03
N LEU A 55 -13.78 10.31 0.89
CA LEU A 55 -15.14 9.80 0.92
C LEU A 55 -16.15 10.88 1.36
N GLY A 56 -15.80 11.72 2.33
CA GLY A 56 -16.63 12.83 2.78
C GLY A 56 -16.70 13.98 1.77
N ALA A 57 -15.57 14.32 1.15
CA ALA A 57 -15.52 15.31 0.08
C ALA A 57 -16.34 14.88 -1.15
N ARG A 58 -16.40 13.58 -1.46
CA ARG A 58 -17.24 13.06 -2.56
C ARG A 58 -18.74 13.26 -2.39
N ILE A 59 -19.23 13.42 -1.15
CA ILE A 59 -20.66 13.57 -0.86
C ILE A 59 -21.10 15.04 -0.97
N HIS A 60 -20.20 15.99 -0.69
CA HIS A 60 -20.52 17.41 -0.57
C HIS A 60 -19.70 18.34 -1.47
N GLY A 61 -18.68 17.82 -2.15
CA GLY A 61 -17.79 18.56 -3.03
C GLY A 61 -18.40 18.83 -4.40
N SER A 62 -17.90 19.88 -5.04
CA SER A 62 -18.21 20.21 -6.42
C SER A 62 -17.70 19.15 -7.41
N ASP A 63 -18.26 19.12 -8.62
CA ASP A 63 -17.81 18.21 -9.67
C ASP A 63 -16.31 18.35 -9.98
N ALA A 64 -15.79 19.58 -9.94
CA ALA A 64 -14.37 19.86 -10.15
C ALA A 64 -13.50 19.26 -9.04
N GLU A 65 -13.90 19.40 -7.78
CA GLU A 65 -13.19 18.78 -6.64
C GLU A 65 -13.23 17.25 -6.72
N ASN A 66 -14.38 16.69 -7.08
CA ASN A 66 -14.54 15.25 -7.25
C ASN A 66 -13.65 14.69 -8.37
N MET A 67 -13.51 15.42 -9.48
CA MET A 67 -12.59 15.04 -10.57
C MET A 67 -11.13 15.03 -10.10
N ILE A 68 -10.70 16.04 -9.35
CA ILE A 68 -9.34 16.11 -8.79
C ILE A 68 -9.10 14.92 -7.85
N ILE A 69 -10.05 14.63 -6.95
CA ILE A 69 -9.98 13.48 -6.04
C ILE A 69 -9.84 12.16 -6.81
N ASN A 70 -10.62 11.98 -7.89
CA ASN A 70 -10.56 10.78 -8.72
C ASN A 70 -9.19 10.61 -9.41
N ASN A 71 -8.63 11.71 -9.92
CA ASN A 71 -7.30 11.69 -10.53
C ASN A 71 -6.21 11.35 -9.51
N LEU A 72 -6.26 11.96 -8.32
CA LEU A 72 -5.33 11.65 -7.24
C LEU A 72 -5.43 10.18 -6.80
N GLN A 73 -6.65 9.64 -6.69
CA GLN A 73 -6.82 8.23 -6.37
C GLN A 73 -6.24 7.33 -7.48
N THR A 74 -6.46 7.67 -8.75
CA THR A 74 -5.87 6.94 -9.89
C THR A 74 -4.34 6.93 -9.82
N ILE A 75 -3.70 8.05 -9.50
CA ILE A 75 -2.25 8.15 -9.34
C ILE A 75 -1.78 7.26 -8.19
N VAL A 76 -2.50 7.24 -7.07
CA VAL A 76 -2.18 6.36 -5.94
C VAL A 76 -2.25 4.88 -6.34
N GLU A 77 -3.28 4.47 -7.08
CA GLU A 77 -3.40 3.10 -7.62
C GLU A 77 -2.24 2.74 -8.57
N GLN A 78 -1.88 3.67 -9.47
CA GLN A 78 -0.73 3.50 -10.36
C GLN A 78 0.57 3.31 -9.59
N ASN A 79 0.78 4.05 -8.50
CA ASN A 79 1.95 3.91 -7.65
C ASN A 79 2.05 2.52 -7.00
N TRP A 80 0.93 1.95 -6.56
CA TRP A 80 0.91 0.58 -6.02
C TRP A 80 1.26 -0.45 -7.07
N LEU A 81 0.73 -0.30 -8.29
CA LEU A 81 1.08 -1.17 -9.41
C LEU A 81 2.59 -1.13 -9.72
N MET A 82 3.19 0.06 -9.75
CA MET A 82 4.62 0.23 -9.96
C MET A 82 5.46 -0.45 -8.87
N ILE A 83 5.05 -0.35 -7.61
CA ILE A 83 5.71 -1.03 -6.49
C ILE A 83 5.68 -2.56 -6.69
N LYS A 84 4.52 -3.11 -7.06
CA LYS A 84 4.37 -4.56 -7.32
C LYS A 84 5.24 -5.03 -8.49
N GLN A 85 5.27 -4.27 -9.58
CA GLN A 85 6.08 -4.60 -10.75
C GLN A 85 7.57 -4.58 -10.41
N ASN A 86 8.03 -3.59 -9.65
CA ASN A 86 9.41 -3.50 -9.21
C ASN A 86 9.79 -4.68 -8.32
N ASP A 87 8.94 -5.06 -7.36
CA ASP A 87 9.17 -6.24 -6.51
C ASP A 87 9.27 -7.54 -7.33
N THR A 88 8.39 -7.70 -8.32
CA THR A 88 8.42 -8.84 -9.25
C THR A 88 9.72 -8.90 -10.04
N LEU A 89 10.17 -7.76 -10.59
CA LEU A 89 11.44 -7.68 -11.32
C LEU A 89 12.64 -8.02 -10.43
N GLN A 90 12.65 -7.55 -9.17
CA GLN A 90 13.70 -7.89 -8.21
C GLN A 90 13.75 -9.40 -7.94
N LYS A 91 12.59 -10.05 -7.76
CA LYS A 91 12.49 -11.51 -7.58
C LYS A 91 13.05 -12.26 -8.80
N GLN A 92 12.62 -11.88 -10.00
CA GLN A 92 13.08 -12.49 -11.26
C GLN A 92 14.59 -12.32 -11.45
N ASN A 93 15.13 -11.13 -11.19
CA ASN A 93 16.57 -10.87 -11.28
C ASN A 93 17.36 -11.76 -10.31
N ASN A 94 16.87 -11.96 -9.09
CA ASN A 94 17.51 -12.84 -8.11
C ASN A 94 17.51 -14.31 -8.56
N GLU A 95 16.45 -14.78 -9.20
CA GLU A 95 16.38 -16.13 -9.77
C GLU A 95 17.35 -16.31 -10.92
N LEU A 96 17.43 -15.32 -11.82
CA LEU A 96 18.39 -15.32 -12.93
C LEU A 96 19.83 -15.39 -12.43
N LEU A 97 20.20 -14.57 -11.44
CA LEU A 97 21.54 -14.58 -10.83
C LEU A 97 21.90 -15.94 -10.21
N LYS A 98 20.94 -16.60 -9.53
CA LYS A 98 21.15 -17.95 -8.99
C LYS A 98 21.39 -18.97 -10.10
N ALA A 99 20.65 -18.87 -11.21
CA ALA A 99 20.78 -19.77 -12.34
C ALA A 99 22.13 -19.61 -13.07
N THR A 100 22.61 -18.38 -13.26
CA THR A 100 23.94 -18.13 -13.84
C THR A 100 25.06 -18.61 -12.94
N ASN A 101 25.01 -18.32 -11.63
CA ASN A 101 26.03 -18.77 -10.68
C ASN A 101 26.12 -20.31 -10.59
N LYS A 102 24.99 -21.01 -10.72
CA LYS A 102 24.97 -22.48 -10.76
C LYS A 102 25.58 -23.05 -12.05
N LYS A 103 25.49 -22.33 -13.16
CA LYS A 103 26.10 -22.73 -14.44
C LYS A 103 27.60 -22.51 -14.46
N THR A 104 28.12 -21.46 -13.83
CA THR A 104 29.56 -21.17 -13.77
C THR A 104 30.33 -22.00 -12.75
N ALA A 105 29.64 -22.60 -11.77
CA ALA A 105 30.24 -23.50 -10.78
C ALA A 105 30.32 -24.98 -11.24
N LYS A 106 29.86 -25.29 -12.46
CA LYS A 106 29.98 -26.60 -13.11
C LYS A 106 31.01 -26.53 -14.23
#